data_AF-A0A2V6KDP1-F1
#
_entry.id   AF-A0A2V6KDP1-F1
#
_cell.length_a   1.000
_cell.length_b   1.000
_cell.length_c   1.000
_cell.angle_alpha   90.00
_cell.angle_beta   90.00
_cell.angle_gamma   90.00
#
_symmetry.space_group_name_H-M   'P 1'
#
loop_
_entity.id
_entity.type
_entity.pdbx_description
1 polymer ?
#
loop_
_entity_poly.entity_id
_entity_poly.type
_entity_poly.pdbx_seq_one_letter_code
_entity_poly.pdbx_strand_id
1 'polypeptide(L)'
;MKRREAVKLIGGTTAGLLLPISTWAASEPSTMVTRSIPSSGEKLPVIGLGTWSVFDVDLTPANRPQLGEVLSLLVKHGGRVVDSSPMYGRAEGVVGELAAQSHLL
;
A
#
# COMPACT_ATOMS: atom_id res chain seq x y z
N MET A 1 40.34 -33.50 20.61
CA MET A 1 38.91 -33.61 20.21
C MET A 1 38.47 -35.07 20.29
N LYS A 2 37.30 -35.38 20.89
CA LYS A 2 36.80 -36.77 21.02
C LYS A 2 35.95 -37.13 19.80
N ARG A 3 35.98 -38.39 19.35
CA ARG A 3 35.22 -38.91 18.18
C ARG A 3 33.74 -38.51 18.21
N ARG A 4 33.14 -38.46 19.40
CA ARG A 4 31.75 -38.03 19.64
C ARG A 4 31.46 -36.58 19.26
N GLU A 5 32.43 -35.68 19.43
CA GLU A 5 32.26 -34.26 19.10
C GLU A 5 32.36 -34.04 17.58
N ALA A 6 33.20 -34.82 16.89
CA ALA A 6 33.30 -34.78 15.43
C ALA A 6 32.01 -35.27 14.74
N VAL A 7 31.40 -36.35 15.25
CA VAL A 7 30.14 -36.89 14.71
C VAL A 7 28.98 -35.90 14.87
N LYS A 8 28.89 -35.19 16.00
CA LYS A 8 27.88 -34.15 16.21
C LYS A 8 28.03 -32.98 15.23
N LEU A 9 29.27 -32.56 14.96
CA LEU A 9 29.57 -31.45 14.08
C LEU A 9 29.26 -31.77 12.60
N ILE A 10 29.54 -33.00 12.16
CA ILE A 10 29.27 -33.47 10.79
C ILE A 10 27.76 -33.73 10.58
N GLY A 11 27.08 -34.31 11.57
CA GLY A 11 25.64 -34.55 11.50
C GLY A 11 24.81 -33.25 11.45
N GLY A 12 25.19 -32.25 12.25
CA GLY A 12 24.48 -30.97 12.30
C GLY A 12 24.63 -30.12 11.03
N THR A 13 25.77 -30.21 10.35
CA THR A 13 26.04 -29.45 9.10
C THR A 13 25.32 -30.04 7.89
N THR A 14 25.20 -31.37 7.82
CA THR A 14 24.50 -32.05 6.70
C THR A 14 22.99 -31.81 6.75
N ALA A 15 22.40 -31.72 7.96
CA ALA A 15 20.96 -31.47 8.13
C ALA A 15 20.55 -30.05 7.69
N GLY A 16 21.42 -29.05 7.85
CA GLY A 16 21.14 -27.67 7.44
C GLY A 16 21.13 -27.45 5.92
N LEU A 17 21.84 -28.29 5.17
CA LEU A 17 21.91 -28.26 3.70
C LEU A 17 20.71 -28.92 3.00
N LEU A 18 19.91 -29.71 3.73
CA LEU A 18 18.71 -30.37 3.22
C LEU A 18 17.42 -29.62 3.55
N LEU A 19 17.51 -28.52 4.30
CA LEU A 19 16.36 -27.64 4.48
C LEU A 19 16.12 -26.94 3.14
N PRO A 20 14.91 -27.06 2.55
CA PRO A 20 14.58 -26.27 1.39
C PRO A 20 14.74 -24.80 1.81
N ILE A 21 15.67 -24.10 1.15
CA ILE A 21 15.62 -22.65 1.11
C ILE A 21 14.27 -22.38 0.45
N SER A 22 13.28 -22.07 1.27
CA SER A 22 11.96 -21.68 0.79
C SER A 22 12.22 -20.40 0.01
N THR A 23 12.39 -20.53 -1.31
CA THR A 23 12.36 -19.42 -2.23
C THR A 23 11.03 -18.76 -1.95
N TRP A 24 11.04 -17.56 -1.37
CA TRP A 24 9.83 -16.76 -1.21
C TRP A 24 9.11 -16.79 -2.54
N ALA A 25 7.99 -17.50 -2.54
CA ALA A 25 7.25 -17.79 -3.75
C ALA A 25 6.81 -16.47 -4.39
N ALA A 26 6.81 -16.50 -5.72
CA ALA A 26 6.39 -15.47 -6.66
C ALA A 26 5.39 -14.44 -6.10
N SER A 27 5.64 -13.19 -6.49
CA SER A 27 4.72 -12.06 -6.39
C SER A 27 3.36 -12.44 -7.00
N GLU A 28 2.45 -12.94 -6.18
CA GLU A 28 1.02 -12.89 -6.45
C GLU A 28 0.66 -11.43 -6.79
N PRO A 29 -0.26 -11.17 -7.74
CA PRO A 29 -0.74 -9.81 -7.99
C PRO A 29 -1.13 -9.22 -6.64
N SER A 30 -0.43 -8.16 -6.22
CA SER A 30 -0.54 -7.63 -4.87
C SER A 30 -1.91 -6.99 -4.71
N THR A 31 -2.90 -7.77 -4.29
CA THR A 31 -4.19 -7.26 -3.85
C THR A 31 -3.93 -6.26 -2.73
N MET A 32 -4.55 -5.08 -2.81
CA MET A 32 -4.44 -4.05 -1.77
C MET A 32 -4.62 -4.68 -0.39
N VAL A 33 -3.60 -4.55 0.47
CA VAL A 33 -3.66 -5.07 1.84
C VAL A 33 -4.73 -4.30 2.60
N THR A 34 -5.56 -5.00 3.37
CA THR A 34 -6.62 -4.39 4.17
C THR A 34 -6.49 -4.70 5.66
N ARG A 35 -6.95 -3.80 6.52
CA ARG A 35 -7.07 -4.00 7.96
C ARG A 35 -8.51 -3.74 8.41
N SER A 36 -9.02 -4.55 9.34
CA SER A 36 -10.32 -4.30 9.97
C SER A 36 -10.25 -3.18 11.00
N ILE A 37 -11.24 -2.28 11.01
CA ILE A 37 -11.47 -1.34 12.11
C ILE A 37 -11.95 -2.15 13.34
N PRO A 38 -11.32 -2.01 14.53
CA PRO A 38 -11.64 -2.86 15.68
C PRO A 38 -13.11 -2.82 16.13
N SER A 39 -13.78 -1.67 16.02
CA SER A 39 -15.16 -1.49 16.48
C SER A 39 -16.20 -1.96 15.46
N SER A 40 -15.98 -1.75 14.16
CA SER A 40 -16.97 -2.05 13.12
C SER A 40 -16.68 -3.33 12.32
N GLY A 41 -15.44 -3.81 12.34
CA GLY A 41 -14.98 -4.92 11.49
C GLY A 41 -14.77 -4.54 10.02
N GLU A 42 -15.14 -3.33 9.60
CA GLU A 42 -14.99 -2.84 8.22
C GLU A 42 -13.52 -2.95 7.77
N LYS A 43 -13.31 -3.55 6.60
CA LYS A 43 -11.97 -3.72 6.02
C LYS A 43 -11.58 -2.51 5.19
N LEU A 44 -10.64 -1.72 5.69
CA LEU A 44 -10.08 -0.59 4.96
C LEU A 44 -8.74 -0.96 4.31
N PRO A 45 -8.45 -0.44 3.10
CA PRO A 45 -7.09 -0.40 2.56
C PRO A 45 -6.10 0.18 3.57
N VAL A 46 -4.90 -0.41 3.67
CA VAL A 46 -3.85 0.12 4.57
C VAL A 46 -3.18 1.38 4.03
N ILE A 47 -3.45 1.72 2.77
CA ILE A 47 -3.02 2.96 2.12
C ILE A 47 -4.26 3.80 1.81
N GLY A 48 -4.27 5.04 2.29
CA GLY A 48 -5.25 6.07 1.94
C GLY A 48 -4.55 7.32 1.41
N LEU A 49 -5.34 8.30 0.96
CA LEU A 49 -4.87 9.58 0.45
C LEU A 49 -5.31 10.72 1.37
N GLY A 50 -4.36 11.39 2.02
CA GLY A 50 -4.60 12.65 2.72
C GLY A 50 -4.51 13.83 1.77
N THR A 51 -5.42 14.80 1.90
CA THR A 51 -5.54 15.90 0.94
C THR A 51 -4.91 17.21 1.40
N TRP A 52 -4.48 17.31 2.66
CA TRP A 52 -3.90 18.53 3.23
C TRP A 52 -2.68 19.02 2.45
N SER A 53 -2.64 20.33 2.18
CA SER A 53 -1.57 21.07 1.48
C SER A 53 -1.40 20.71 -0.01
N VAL A 54 -1.36 19.43 -0.37
CA VAL A 54 -1.12 18.98 -1.75
C VAL A 54 -2.30 19.30 -2.67
N PHE A 55 -3.53 19.20 -2.18
CA PHE A 55 -4.74 19.51 -2.95
C PHE A 55 -5.31 20.89 -2.63
N ASP A 56 -4.74 21.62 -1.67
CA ASP A 56 -5.12 23.00 -1.37
C ASP A 56 -4.46 23.97 -2.36
N VAL A 57 -4.90 23.88 -3.62
CA VAL A 57 -4.33 24.64 -4.73
C VAL A 57 -5.44 25.19 -5.63
N ASP A 58 -5.10 26.20 -6.41
CA ASP A 58 -5.89 26.53 -7.59
C ASP A 58 -5.65 25.48 -8.67
N LEU A 59 -6.73 24.89 -9.16
CA LEU A 59 -6.66 23.88 -10.20
C LEU A 59 -6.44 24.56 -11.55
N THR A 60 -5.28 24.31 -12.15
CA THR A 60 -4.84 24.90 -13.40
C THR A 60 -4.59 23.79 -14.44
N PRO A 61 -4.55 24.11 -15.74
CA PRO A 61 -4.15 23.13 -16.76
C PRO A 61 -2.79 22.47 -16.51
N ALA A 62 -1.90 23.12 -15.75
CA ALA A 62 -0.56 22.62 -15.47
C ALA A 62 -0.52 21.53 -14.38
N ASN A 63 -1.28 21.69 -13.28
CA ASN A 63 -1.26 20.74 -12.14
C ASN A 63 -2.40 19.70 -12.21
N ARG A 64 -3.49 20.00 -12.93
CA ARG A 64 -4.67 19.13 -13.03
C ARG A 64 -4.34 17.71 -13.49
N PRO A 65 -3.51 17.48 -14.53
CA PRO A 65 -3.21 16.11 -14.98
C PRO A 65 -2.51 15.28 -13.90
N GLN A 66 -1.57 15.90 -13.19
CA GLN A 66 -0.77 15.23 -12.16
C GLN A 66 -1.62 14.87 -10.94
N LEU A 67 -2.46 15.79 -10.46
CA LEU A 67 -3.36 15.53 -9.33
C LEU A 67 -4.44 14.51 -9.68
N GLY A 68 -4.97 14.55 -10.92
CA GLY A 68 -5.90 13.54 -11.41
C GLY A 68 -5.26 12.15 -11.52
N GLU A 69 -4.00 12.08 -11.96
CA GLU A 69 -3.25 10.82 -12.03
C GLU A 69 -3.06 10.18 -10.66
N VAL A 70 -2.82 10.99 -9.60
CA VAL A 70 -2.75 10.48 -8.22
C VAL A 70 -4.05 9.75 -7.82
N LEU A 71 -5.21 10.35 -8.09
CA LEU A 71 -6.52 9.72 -7.80
C LEU A 71 -6.73 8.46 -8.66
N SER A 72 -6.39 8.52 -9.94
CA SER A 72 -6.51 7.39 -10.86
C SER A 72 -5.65 6.20 -10.41
N LEU A 73 -4.39 6.46 -10.02
CA LEU A 73 -3.48 5.44 -9.51
C LEU A 73 -3.96 4.85 -8.19
N LEU A 74 -4.45 5.69 -7.27
CA LEU A 74 -5.02 5.21 -6.00
C LEU A 74 -6.11 4.17 -6.26
N VAL A 75 -7.10 4.49 -7.11
CA VAL A 75 -8.22 3.60 -7.42
C VAL A 75 -7.76 2.37 -8.21
N LYS A 76 -6.89 2.56 -9.21
CA LYS A 76 -6.33 1.47 -10.02
C LYS A 76 -5.63 0.41 -9.17
N HIS A 77 -4.97 0.83 -8.08
CA HIS A 77 -4.27 -0.06 -7.15
C HIS A 77 -5.12 -0.49 -5.95
N GLY A 78 -6.44 -0.25 -5.96
CA GLY A 78 -7.39 -0.73 -4.96
C GLY A 78 -7.57 0.17 -3.74
N GLY A 79 -7.03 1.39 -3.76
CA GLY A 79 -7.26 2.40 -2.75
C GLY A 79 -8.70 2.93 -2.82
N ARG A 80 -9.30 3.16 -1.65
CA ARG A 80 -10.71 3.59 -1.51
C ARG A 80 -10.95 4.62 -0.40
N VAL A 81 -9.89 5.12 0.23
CA VAL A 81 -9.98 6.02 1.38
C VAL A 81 -9.32 7.35 1.03
N VAL A 82 -10.09 8.42 1.11
CA VAL A 82 -9.63 9.81 0.96
C VAL A 82 -9.95 10.53 2.26
N ASP A 83 -8.91 11.07 2.91
CA ASP A 83 -9.00 11.85 4.14
C ASP A 83 -8.99 13.34 3.80
N SER A 84 -10.05 14.04 4.19
CA SER A 84 -10.28 15.45 3.91
C SER A 84 -10.90 16.15 5.12
N SER A 85 -10.87 17.48 5.10
CA SER A 85 -11.44 18.33 6.15
C SER A 85 -11.87 19.67 5.56
N PRO A 86 -12.96 20.29 6.08
CA PRO A 86 -13.34 21.66 5.75
C PRO A 86 -12.23 22.69 6.02
N MET A 87 -11.23 22.33 6.84
CA MET A 87 -10.08 23.19 7.13
C MET A 87 -8.94 23.08 6.11
N TYR A 88 -8.98 22.12 5.18
CA TYR A 88 -7.90 21.91 4.18
C TYR A 88 -8.07 22.81 2.94
N GLY A 89 -8.64 24.00 3.14
CA GLY A 89 -8.81 25.01 2.10
C GLY A 89 -9.61 24.48 0.91
N ARG A 90 -9.01 24.53 -0.27
CA ARG A 90 -9.65 24.11 -1.54
C ARG A 90 -9.64 22.61 -1.76
N ALA A 91 -8.96 21.83 -0.92
CA ALA A 91 -8.68 20.42 -1.16
C ALA A 91 -9.93 19.58 -1.41
N GLU A 92 -10.99 19.74 -0.61
CA GLU A 92 -12.23 18.97 -0.79
C GLU A 92 -12.88 19.22 -2.15
N GLY A 93 -12.95 20.49 -2.56
CA GLY A 93 -13.50 20.89 -3.87
C GLY A 93 -12.63 20.44 -5.04
N VAL A 94 -11.30 20.57 -4.94
CA VAL A 94 -10.36 20.14 -5.96
C VAL A 94 -10.43 18.63 -6.18
N VAL A 95 -10.46 17.84 -5.10
CA VAL A 95 -10.60 16.38 -5.19
C VAL A 95 -11.94 16.00 -5.82
N GLY A 96 -13.04 16.66 -5.44
CA GLY A 96 -14.35 16.43 -6.04
C GLY A 96 -14.37 16.70 -7.55
N GLU A 97 -13.79 17.83 -7.98
CA GLU A 97 -13.69 18.17 -9.40
C GLU A 97 -12.87 17.14 -10.19
N LEU A 98 -11.70 16.75 -9.67
CA LEU A 98 -10.82 15.77 -10.31
C LEU A 98 -11.46 14.37 -10.38
N ALA A 99 -12.15 13.96 -9.33
CA ALA A 99 -12.82 12.66 -9.25
C ALA A 99 -13.99 12.58 -10.25
N ALA A 100 -14.77 13.64 -10.41
CA ALA A 100 -15.83 13.72 -11.41
C ALA A 100 -15.28 13.67 -12.86
N GLN A 101 -14.19 14.38 -13.15
CA GLN A 101 -13.54 14.35 -14.47
C GLN A 101 -12.97 12.97 -14.82
N SER A 102 -12.47 12.26 -13.80
CA SER A 102 -11.84 10.95 -13.94
C SER A 102 -12.85 9.79 -13.92
N HIS A 103 -14.16 10.08 -13.87
CA HIS A 103 -15.24 9.10 -13.76
C HIS A 103 -15.08 8.17 -12.55
N LEU A 104 -14.54 8.72 -11.45
CA LEU A 104 -14.38 8.02 -10.16
C LEU A 104 -15.58 8.25 -9.24
N LEU A 105 -16.50 9.14 -9.63
CA LEU A 105 -17.78 9.45 -9.01
C LEU A 105 -18.87 9.33 -10.09
#